data_AF-A0A7L2LJZ4-F1
#
_entry.id   AF-A0A7L2LJZ4-F1
#
_cell.length_a   1.000
_cell.length_b   1.000
_cell.length_c   1.000
_cell.angle_alpha   90.00
_cell.angle_beta   90.00
_cell.angle_gamma   90.00
#
_symmetry.space_group_name_H-M   'P 1'
#
loop_
_entity.id
_entity.type
_entity.pdbx_description
1 polymer ?
#
loop_
_entity_poly.entity_id
_entity_poly.type
_entity_poly.pdbx_seq_one_letter_code
_entity_poly.pdbx_strand_id
1 'polypeptide(L)'
;QPELGKPMRNCYSLPGPDFTYGMHMHKRDGGVPEAIGHWDSVKAKPRKRVMPRDFVAMGRGAVSEGCTKPREFALYYKFKDTRQKDKGILIHGGKAPPGMTFGRPSRPPTPFFDIIQHRYKELWMEQQRARTVVQHVGKKKLKPGEVRENFTSFLRTHPLPKKKESFWHLQRFEKVWDPH
;
A
#
# COMPACT_ATOMS: atom_id res chain seq x y z
N GLN A 1 24.41 4.78 51.15
CA GLN A 1 24.73 3.34 51.07
C GLN A 1 23.55 2.63 50.41
N PRO A 2 23.75 1.67 49.49
CA PRO A 2 22.64 0.91 48.94
C PRO A 2 21.98 0.08 50.04
N GLU A 3 20.65 0.19 50.18
CA GLU A 3 19.87 -0.58 51.16
C GLU A 3 19.74 -2.03 50.67
N LEU A 4 20.33 -2.98 51.40
CA LEU A 4 20.30 -4.40 51.04
C LEU A 4 18.85 -4.93 51.04
N GLY A 5 18.44 -5.56 49.94
CA GLY A 5 17.12 -6.22 49.83
C GLY A 5 15.96 -5.31 49.39
N LYS A 6 16.19 -4.02 49.12
CA LYS A 6 15.16 -3.13 48.57
C LYS A 6 15.42 -2.81 47.09
N PRO A 7 14.36 -2.75 46.25
CA PRO A 7 14.51 -2.32 44.88
C PRO A 7 14.95 -0.85 44.81
N MET A 8 15.63 -0.50 43.71
CA MET A 8 16.07 0.88 43.47
C MET A 8 14.87 1.82 43.49
N ARG A 9 14.93 2.86 44.33
CA ARG A 9 13.84 3.84 44.45
C ARG A 9 13.80 4.69 43.19
N ASN A 10 12.71 4.59 42.44
CA ASN A 10 12.42 5.47 41.32
C ASN A 10 11.57 6.62 41.88
N CYS A 11 12.07 7.86 41.84
CA CYS A 11 11.48 9.02 42.54
C CYS A 11 10.15 9.54 41.93
N TYR A 12 9.35 8.66 41.34
CA TYR A 12 8.04 9.00 40.81
C TYR A 12 6.99 9.04 41.93
N SER A 13 6.10 10.03 41.88
CA SER A 13 4.92 10.07 42.73
C SER A 13 3.99 8.93 42.30
N LEU A 14 3.88 7.91 43.15
CA LEU A 14 2.97 6.80 42.93
C LEU A 14 1.56 7.19 43.41
N PRO A 15 0.50 6.71 42.73
CA PRO A 15 -0.85 6.81 43.24
C PRO A 15 -0.98 6.11 44.61
N GLY A 16 -1.96 6.55 45.39
CA GLY A 16 -2.16 6.12 46.78
C GLY A 16 -2.35 4.61 46.96
N PRO A 17 -2.38 4.14 48.22
CA PRO A 17 -2.43 2.71 48.54
C PRO A 17 -3.66 1.97 47.98
N ASP A 18 -4.74 2.68 47.69
CA ASP A 18 -5.97 2.11 47.13
C ASP A 18 -5.89 1.87 45.61
N PHE A 19 -4.81 2.32 44.95
CA PHE A 19 -4.65 2.16 43.52
C PHE A 19 -4.14 0.76 43.17
N THR A 20 -4.94 0.03 42.38
CA THR A 20 -4.54 -1.27 41.87
C THR A 20 -3.83 -1.10 40.52
N TYR A 21 -2.56 -1.50 40.46
CA TYR A 21 -1.79 -1.51 39.21
C TYR A 21 -2.27 -2.64 38.29
N GLY A 22 -2.23 -2.38 36.99
CA GLY A 22 -2.65 -3.33 35.96
C GLY A 22 -3.89 -2.86 35.21
N MET A 23 -4.21 -3.59 34.14
CA MET A 23 -5.32 -3.23 33.26
C MET A 23 -6.57 -4.01 33.68
N HIS A 24 -7.54 -3.33 34.28
CA HIS A 24 -8.81 -3.94 34.67
C HIS A 24 -9.63 -4.29 33.42
N MET A 25 -9.73 -5.58 33.10
CA MET A 25 -10.57 -6.08 32.03
C MET A 25 -12.00 -6.25 32.54
N HIS A 26 -12.86 -5.26 32.30
CA HIS A 26 -14.29 -5.41 32.53
C HIS A 26 -14.85 -6.50 31.62
N LYS A 27 -15.04 -7.71 32.18
CA LYS A 27 -15.79 -8.77 31.54
C LYS A 27 -17.28 -8.45 31.65
N ARG A 28 -17.89 -8.00 30.55
CA ARG A 28 -19.35 -7.99 30.41
C ARG A 28 -19.76 -9.36 29.88
N ASP A 29 -19.71 -10.35 30.76
CA ASP A 29 -20.09 -11.71 30.40
C ASP A 29 -21.60 -11.92 30.48
N GLY A 30 -22.36 -10.91 30.95
CA GLY A 30 -23.82 -10.94 30.95
C GLY A 30 -24.47 -11.94 31.92
N GLY A 31 -23.67 -12.82 32.50
CA GLY A 31 -24.12 -13.92 33.33
C GLY A 31 -24.87 -15.01 32.56
N VAL A 32 -25.32 -16.01 33.31
CA VAL A 32 -26.13 -17.13 32.81
C VAL A 32 -27.38 -16.69 32.02
N PRO A 33 -28.17 -15.68 32.43
CA PRO A 33 -29.38 -15.31 31.69
C PRO A 33 -29.08 -14.70 30.31
N GLU A 34 -28.00 -13.92 30.15
CA GLU A 34 -27.58 -13.45 28.83
C GLU A 34 -27.05 -14.60 27.96
N ALA A 35 -26.35 -15.58 28.56
CA ALA A 35 -25.83 -16.74 27.84
C ALA A 35 -26.95 -17.68 27.32
N ILE A 36 -28.04 -17.85 28.08
CA ILE A 36 -29.16 -18.74 27.70
C ILE A 36 -30.17 -18.01 26.80
N GLY A 37 -30.50 -16.76 27.11
CA GLY A 37 -31.61 -16.04 26.47
C GLY A 37 -31.28 -15.30 25.18
N HIS A 38 -30.00 -15.09 24.86
CA HIS A 38 -29.60 -14.13 23.83
C HIS A 38 -28.59 -14.69 22.81
N TRP A 39 -28.91 -15.81 22.17
CA TRP A 39 -28.05 -16.42 21.14
C TRP A 39 -27.78 -15.51 19.91
N ASP A 40 -28.61 -14.49 19.67
CA ASP A 40 -28.51 -13.56 18.52
C ASP A 40 -28.29 -12.07 18.92
N SER A 41 -27.95 -11.78 20.19
CA SER A 41 -27.76 -10.38 20.62
C SER A 41 -26.36 -9.82 20.34
N VAL A 42 -25.35 -10.68 20.28
CA VAL A 42 -23.96 -10.27 20.01
C VAL A 42 -23.77 -10.15 18.51
N LYS A 43 -24.27 -9.04 17.94
CA LYS A 43 -23.90 -8.66 16.57
C LYS A 43 -22.40 -8.42 16.54
N ALA A 44 -21.67 -9.30 15.88
CA ALA A 44 -20.22 -9.16 15.72
C ALA A 44 -19.93 -7.76 15.18
N LYS A 45 -19.24 -6.93 15.96
CA LYS A 45 -18.82 -5.61 15.48
C LYS A 45 -17.94 -5.84 14.26
N PRO A 46 -18.34 -5.35 13.06
CA PRO A 46 -17.50 -5.52 11.90
C PRO A 46 -16.18 -4.83 12.21
N ARG A 47 -15.08 -5.59 12.20
CA ARG A 47 -13.75 -5.00 12.30
C ARG A 47 -13.65 -4.03 11.12
N LYS A 48 -13.58 -2.73 11.39
CA LYS A 48 -13.35 -1.72 10.36
C LYS A 48 -11.98 -2.01 9.77
N ARG A 49 -11.95 -2.69 8.64
CA ARG A 49 -10.70 -2.93 7.92
C ARG A 49 -10.26 -1.58 7.37
N VAL A 50 -9.16 -1.06 7.92
CA VAL A 50 -8.54 0.14 7.37
C VAL A 50 -7.84 -0.28 6.09
N MET A 51 -8.46 -0.01 4.95
CA MET A 51 -7.84 -0.27 3.66
C MET A 51 -6.55 0.56 3.51
N PRO A 52 -5.48 0.00 2.94
CA PRO A 52 -4.28 0.76 2.65
C PRO A 52 -4.58 1.85 1.61
N ARG A 53 -3.80 2.93 1.63
CA ARG A 53 -3.90 4.01 0.63
C ARG A 53 -3.35 3.56 -0.72
N ASP A 54 -4.01 3.98 -1.79
CA ASP A 54 -3.53 3.74 -3.16
C ASP A 54 -2.69 4.93 -3.64
N PHE A 55 -1.38 4.87 -3.35
CA PHE A 55 -0.45 5.95 -3.69
C PHE A 55 -0.33 6.18 -5.21
N VAL A 56 -0.56 5.14 -6.03
CA VAL A 56 -0.45 5.25 -7.49
C VAL A 56 -1.64 6.01 -8.04
N ALA A 57 -2.86 5.68 -7.60
CA ALA A 57 -4.05 6.42 -7.97
C ALA A 57 -4.01 7.87 -7.46
N MET A 58 -3.58 8.07 -6.21
CA MET A 58 -3.43 9.39 -5.61
C MET A 58 -2.40 10.25 -6.34
N GLY A 59 -1.24 9.70 -6.70
CA GLY A 59 -0.21 10.42 -7.45
C GLY A 59 -0.68 10.83 -8.84
N ARG A 60 -1.38 9.94 -9.55
CA ARG A 60 -1.98 10.26 -10.87
C ARG A 60 -3.04 11.36 -10.76
N GLY A 61 -3.89 11.30 -9.73
CA GLY A 61 -4.89 12.33 -9.47
C GLY A 61 -4.27 13.69 -9.15
N ALA A 62 -3.24 13.71 -8.31
CA ALA A 62 -2.53 14.93 -7.95
C ALA A 62 -1.90 15.60 -9.17
N VAL A 63 -1.26 14.82 -10.06
CA VAL A 63 -0.68 15.35 -11.31
C VAL A 63 -1.77 15.88 -12.24
N SER A 64 -2.91 15.19 -12.34
CA SER A 64 -4.05 15.63 -13.17
C SER A 64 -4.65 16.94 -12.67
N GLU A 65 -4.56 17.21 -11.37
CA GLU A 65 -5.04 18.43 -10.71
C GLU A 65 -3.96 19.53 -10.67
N GLY A 66 -2.83 19.32 -11.35
CA GLY A 66 -1.77 20.32 -11.48
C GLY A 66 -0.84 20.45 -10.27
N CYS A 67 -0.82 19.49 -9.34
CA CYS A 67 0.15 19.49 -8.26
C CYS A 67 1.56 19.26 -8.82
N THR A 68 2.46 20.22 -8.60
CA THR A 68 3.85 20.15 -9.07
C THR A 68 4.84 20.10 -7.92
N LYS A 69 4.51 20.70 -6.76
CA LYS A 69 5.40 20.78 -5.60
C LYS A 69 5.09 19.71 -4.55
N PRO A 70 6.10 19.21 -3.80
CA PRO A 70 5.88 18.23 -2.74
C PRO A 70 4.88 18.68 -1.67
N ARG A 71 4.83 19.98 -1.35
CA ARG A 71 3.85 20.54 -0.40
C ARG A 71 2.41 20.43 -0.91
N GLU A 72 2.20 20.65 -2.21
CA GLU A 72 0.89 20.52 -2.87
C GLU A 72 0.44 19.06 -2.86
N PHE A 73 1.36 18.12 -3.16
CA PHE A 73 1.08 16.69 -3.01
C PHE A 73 0.69 16.31 -1.58
N ALA A 74 1.38 16.85 -0.55
CA ALA A 74 1.04 16.58 0.84
C ALA A 74 -0.35 17.11 1.22
N LEU A 75 -0.74 18.28 0.71
CA LEU A 75 -2.09 18.83 0.88
C LEU A 75 -3.13 17.99 0.13
N TYR A 76 -2.83 17.60 -1.10
CA TYR A 76 -3.68 16.74 -1.91
C TYR A 76 -3.92 15.40 -1.23
N TYR A 77 -2.89 14.78 -0.65
CA TYR A 77 -3.01 13.50 0.06
C TYR A 77 -3.80 13.58 1.38
N LYS A 78 -3.90 14.77 1.98
CA LYS A 78 -4.78 15.02 3.12
C LYS A 78 -6.24 15.16 2.67
N PHE A 79 -6.47 15.83 1.54
CA PHE A 79 -7.82 16.11 1.04
C PHE A 79 -8.44 14.94 0.27
N LYS A 80 -7.66 14.22 -0.54
CA LYS A 80 -8.10 13.11 -1.40
C LYS A 80 -7.56 11.78 -0.87
N ASP A 81 -8.25 11.19 0.10
CA ASP A 81 -7.89 9.88 0.66
C ASP A 81 -8.44 8.73 -0.22
N THR A 82 -7.69 8.35 -1.26
CA THR A 82 -8.07 7.20 -2.11
C THR A 82 -7.51 5.92 -1.50
N ARG A 83 -8.40 5.02 -1.09
CA ARG A 83 -8.04 3.71 -0.54
C ARG A 83 -8.05 2.65 -1.62
N GLN A 84 -7.13 1.69 -1.52
CA GLN A 84 -7.09 0.55 -2.41
C GLN A 84 -8.37 -0.27 -2.21
N LYS A 85 -9.08 -0.53 -3.31
CA LYS A 85 -10.21 -1.46 -3.29
C LYS A 85 -9.68 -2.85 -2.94
N ASP A 86 -10.43 -3.59 -2.14
CA ASP A 86 -10.10 -4.95 -1.75
C ASP A 86 -10.13 -5.82 -3.03
N LYS A 87 -8.98 -6.01 -3.69
CA LYS A 87 -8.85 -6.81 -4.93
C LYS A 87 -9.06 -8.31 -4.66
N GLY A 88 -9.21 -8.70 -3.40
CA GLY A 88 -9.01 -10.06 -2.92
C GLY A 88 -10.10 -10.63 -2.02
N ILE A 89 -11.33 -10.10 -2.08
CA ILE A 89 -12.48 -10.93 -1.81
C ILE A 89 -13.53 -10.57 -2.86
N LEU A 90 -13.43 -11.17 -4.04
CA LEU A 90 -14.65 -11.64 -4.68
C LEU A 90 -15.29 -12.52 -3.61
N ILE A 91 -16.16 -11.92 -2.80
CA ILE A 91 -17.10 -12.67 -2.00
C ILE A 91 -17.90 -13.35 -3.10
N HIS A 92 -17.48 -14.55 -3.50
CA HIS A 92 -18.34 -15.55 -4.11
C HIS A 92 -19.37 -15.95 -3.03
N GLY A 93 -20.11 -14.96 -2.54
CA GLY A 93 -21.45 -15.13 -2.04
C GLY A 93 -22.29 -14.90 -3.28
N GLY A 94 -22.36 -15.91 -4.13
CA GLY A 94 -23.50 -16.00 -5.04
C GLY A 94 -24.74 -15.80 -4.17
N LYS A 95 -25.57 -14.82 -4.53
CA LYS A 95 -26.82 -14.58 -3.81
C LYS A 95 -27.56 -15.92 -3.80
N ALA A 96 -27.81 -16.46 -2.61
CA ALA A 96 -28.61 -17.66 -2.50
C ALA A 96 -29.99 -17.37 -3.15
N PRO A 97 -30.56 -18.29 -3.93
CA PRO A 97 -31.89 -18.11 -4.49
C PRO A 97 -32.90 -17.83 -3.36
N PRO A 98 -33.90 -16.95 -3.59
CA PRO A 98 -34.97 -16.74 -2.61
C PRO A 98 -35.66 -18.07 -2.31
N GLY A 99 -35.66 -18.50 -1.04
CA GLY A 99 -36.26 -19.79 -0.59
C GLY A 99 -35.27 -20.89 -0.20
N MET A 100 -33.95 -20.67 -0.32
CA MET A 100 -32.93 -21.64 0.12
C MET A 100 -32.80 -21.63 1.66
N THR A 101 -33.24 -22.71 2.34
CA THR A 101 -33.23 -22.84 3.81
C THR A 101 -31.99 -23.53 4.40
N PHE A 102 -31.09 -24.08 3.58
CA PHE A 102 -29.93 -24.83 4.06
C PHE A 102 -28.59 -24.15 3.78
N GLY A 103 -27.69 -24.29 4.74
CA GLY A 103 -26.44 -23.54 4.88
C GLY A 103 -25.49 -23.62 3.68
N ARG A 104 -24.53 -22.70 3.68
CA ARG A 104 -23.47 -22.59 2.65
C ARG A 104 -22.83 -23.97 2.42
N PRO A 105 -22.80 -24.50 1.18
CA PRO A 105 -22.13 -25.77 0.92
C PRO A 105 -20.68 -25.68 1.41
N SER A 106 -20.21 -26.73 2.09
CA SER A 106 -18.83 -26.79 2.53
C SER A 106 -17.92 -26.57 1.33
N ARG A 107 -16.91 -25.71 1.48
CA ARG A 107 -15.88 -25.54 0.46
C ARG A 107 -15.33 -26.94 0.16
N PRO A 108 -15.30 -27.38 -1.11
CA PRO A 108 -14.71 -28.68 -1.42
C PRO A 108 -13.28 -28.71 -0.84
N PRO A 109 -12.88 -29.79 -0.16
CA PRO A 109 -11.52 -29.91 0.32
C PRO A 109 -10.55 -29.77 -0.85
N THR A 110 -9.34 -29.28 -0.59
CA THR A 110 -8.25 -29.30 -1.57
C THR A 110 -8.24 -30.67 -2.26
N PRO A 111 -8.35 -30.75 -3.60
CA PRO A 111 -8.42 -32.03 -4.28
C PRO A 111 -7.20 -32.85 -3.90
N PHE A 112 -7.42 -33.96 -3.19
CA PHE A 112 -6.37 -34.79 -2.59
C PHE A 112 -5.34 -35.26 -3.64
N PHE A 113 -5.81 -35.45 -4.87
CA PHE A 113 -4.99 -35.75 -6.03
C PHE A 113 -3.87 -34.72 -6.28
N ASP A 114 -4.16 -33.42 -6.18
CA ASP A 114 -3.17 -32.36 -6.40
C ASP A 114 -2.07 -32.37 -5.32
N ILE A 115 -2.38 -32.89 -4.13
CA ILE A 115 -1.43 -33.05 -3.01
C ILE A 115 -0.49 -34.23 -3.29
N ILE A 116 -1.04 -35.39 -3.68
CA ILE A 116 -0.25 -36.58 -4.04
C ILE A 116 0.64 -36.29 -5.25
N GLN A 117 0.11 -35.59 -6.25
CA GLN A 117 0.86 -35.23 -7.45
C GLN A 117 1.83 -34.06 -7.23
N HIS A 118 1.94 -33.52 -6.02
CA HIS A 118 2.79 -32.37 -5.70
C HIS A 118 2.56 -31.14 -6.60
N ARG A 119 1.37 -30.95 -7.17
CA ARG A 119 1.08 -29.83 -8.08
C ARG A 119 1.32 -28.47 -7.45
N TYR A 120 1.07 -28.34 -6.15
CA TYR A 120 1.37 -27.11 -5.42
C TYR A 120 2.86 -26.79 -5.32
N LYS A 121 3.72 -27.82 -5.26
CA LYS A 121 5.18 -27.65 -5.33
C LYS A 121 5.56 -27.15 -6.72
N GLU A 122 5.01 -27.73 -7.78
CA GLU A 122 5.29 -27.33 -9.15
C GLU A 122 4.85 -25.89 -9.43
N LEU A 123 3.63 -25.52 -9.04
CA LEU A 123 3.11 -24.15 -9.12
C LEU A 123 4.00 -23.16 -8.37
N TRP A 124 4.46 -23.53 -7.18
CA TRP A 124 5.37 -22.67 -6.41
C TRP A 124 6.72 -22.50 -7.12
N MET A 125 7.29 -23.58 -7.65
CA MET A 125 8.54 -23.54 -8.43
C MET A 125 8.40 -22.69 -9.70
N GLU A 126 7.25 -22.76 -10.38
CA GLU A 126 6.95 -21.94 -11.54
C GLU A 126 6.82 -20.46 -11.18
N GLN A 127 6.15 -20.13 -10.07
CA GLN A 127 6.09 -18.76 -9.54
C GLN A 127 7.48 -18.23 -9.18
N GLN A 128 8.34 -19.04 -8.55
CA GLN A 128 9.72 -18.62 -8.28
C GLN A 128 10.50 -18.39 -9.57
N ARG A 129 10.37 -19.28 -10.57
CA ARG A 129 10.99 -19.08 -11.90
C ARG A 129 10.50 -17.80 -12.57
N ALA A 130 9.20 -17.54 -12.58
CA ALA A 130 8.62 -16.32 -13.13
C ALA A 130 9.12 -15.06 -12.41
N ARG A 131 9.20 -15.09 -11.07
CA ARG A 131 9.78 -13.99 -10.27
C ARG A 131 11.25 -13.75 -10.62
N THR A 132 12.04 -14.82 -10.74
CA THR A 132 13.44 -14.73 -11.13
C THR A 132 13.60 -14.14 -12.53
N VAL A 133 12.79 -14.56 -13.50
CA VAL A 133 12.77 -14.00 -14.86
C VAL A 133 12.45 -12.51 -14.83
N VAL A 134 11.39 -12.09 -14.13
CA VAL A 134 11.04 -10.66 -14.00
C VAL A 134 12.16 -9.86 -13.35
N GLN A 135 12.81 -10.40 -12.31
CA GLN A 135 13.97 -9.75 -11.69
C GLN A 135 15.17 -9.66 -12.66
N HIS A 136 15.42 -10.67 -13.48
CA HIS A 136 16.51 -10.63 -14.47
C HIS A 136 16.20 -9.69 -15.64
N VAL A 137 14.93 -9.58 -16.06
CA VAL A 137 14.49 -8.63 -17.08
C VAL A 137 14.59 -7.19 -16.57
N GLY A 138 14.20 -6.94 -15.32
CA GLY A 138 14.36 -5.62 -14.67
C GLY A 138 15.82 -5.29 -14.35
N LYS A 139 16.64 -6.31 -14.07
CA LYS A 139 18.09 -6.21 -13.94
C LYS A 139 18.77 -6.64 -15.25
N LYS A 140 18.50 -5.95 -16.37
CA LYS A 140 19.50 -5.91 -17.46
C LYS A 140 20.79 -5.38 -16.83
N LYS A 141 21.66 -6.31 -16.43
CA LYS A 141 22.95 -6.00 -15.81
C LYS A 141 23.72 -5.19 -16.84
N LEU A 142 24.16 -4.00 -16.45
CA LEU A 142 25.26 -3.32 -17.14
C LEU A 142 26.37 -4.35 -17.29
N LYS A 143 26.88 -4.56 -18.51
CA LYS A 143 27.94 -5.54 -18.73
C LYS A 143 29.13 -5.12 -17.84
N PRO A 144 29.80 -6.04 -17.13
CA PRO A 144 30.99 -5.69 -16.36
C PRO A 144 32.04 -5.12 -17.33
N GLY A 145 32.30 -3.82 -17.24
CA GLY A 145 33.14 -3.05 -18.19
C GLY A 145 32.41 -1.90 -18.91
N GLU A 146 31.08 -1.87 -18.87
CA GLU A 146 30.29 -0.79 -19.47
C GLU A 146 30.21 0.38 -18.48
N VAL A 147 31.01 1.41 -18.74
CA VAL A 147 30.94 2.68 -17.98
C VAL A 147 29.53 3.22 -18.10
N ARG A 148 28.87 3.41 -16.96
CA ARG A 148 27.50 3.93 -16.93
C ARG A 148 27.51 5.31 -17.58
N GLU A 149 26.86 5.43 -18.73
CA GLU A 149 26.78 6.71 -19.43
C GLU A 149 26.05 7.74 -18.56
N ASN A 150 26.73 8.84 -18.28
CA ASN A 150 26.13 9.99 -17.62
C ASN A 150 25.45 10.87 -18.67
N PHE A 151 24.56 11.77 -18.23
CA PHE A 151 23.84 12.67 -19.14
C PHE A 151 24.78 13.46 -20.06
N THR A 152 26.00 13.77 -19.59
CA THR A 152 27.04 14.44 -20.37
C THR A 152 27.61 13.58 -21.50
N SER A 153 27.85 12.28 -21.29
CA SER A 153 28.33 11.38 -22.36
C SER A 153 27.23 11.13 -23.40
N PHE A 154 25.98 11.02 -22.96
CA PHE A 154 24.82 10.90 -23.84
C PHE A 154 24.63 12.14 -24.73
N LEU A 155 24.80 13.35 -24.18
CA LEU A 155 24.73 14.59 -24.98
C LEU A 155 25.89 14.75 -25.98
N ARG A 156 27.00 14.04 -25.76
CA ARG A 156 28.14 14.05 -26.70
C ARG A 156 27.84 13.23 -27.96
N THR A 157 27.10 12.13 -27.82
CA THR A 157 26.67 11.28 -28.95
C THR A 157 25.37 11.76 -29.56
N HIS A 158 24.47 12.33 -28.74
CA HIS A 158 23.18 12.87 -29.15
C HIS A 158 23.10 14.37 -28.84
N PRO A 159 23.68 15.24 -29.70
CA PRO A 159 23.56 16.67 -29.53
C PRO A 159 22.08 17.07 -29.57
N LEU A 160 21.68 17.96 -28.66
CA LEU A 160 20.32 18.47 -28.65
C LEU A 160 19.99 19.10 -30.01
N PRO A 161 18.74 18.95 -30.50
CA PRO A 161 18.31 19.64 -31.71
C PRO A 161 18.61 21.12 -31.53
N LYS A 162 19.42 21.67 -32.43
CA LYS A 162 19.77 23.10 -32.41
C LYS A 162 18.46 23.86 -32.45
N LYS A 163 18.12 24.53 -31.33
CA LYS A 163 17.02 25.49 -31.33
C LYS A 163 17.36 26.50 -32.41
N LYS A 164 16.49 26.68 -33.39
CA LYS A 164 16.60 27.83 -34.29
C LYS A 164 16.55 29.04 -33.36
N GLU A 165 17.66 29.73 -33.22
CA GLU A 165 17.73 30.96 -32.45
C GLU A 165 16.81 31.95 -33.16
N SER A 166 15.57 32.05 -32.68
CA SER A 166 14.71 33.16 -32.99
C SER A 166 15.28 34.34 -32.22
N PHE A 167 16.29 34.99 -32.80
CA PHE A 167 16.72 36.30 -32.34
C PHE A 167 15.48 37.17 -32.34
N TRP A 168 15.08 37.63 -31.17
CA TRP A 168 13.98 38.56 -31.03
C TRP A 168 14.33 39.81 -31.86
N HIS A 169 13.65 40.01 -32.99
CA HIS A 169 13.80 41.21 -33.79
C HIS A 169 12.53 42.05 -33.68
N LEU A 170 12.68 43.35 -33.51
CA LEU A 170 11.56 44.29 -33.51
C LEU A 170 11.01 44.40 -34.94
N GLN A 171 9.69 44.21 -35.11
CA GLN A 171 8.99 44.29 -36.41
C GLN A 171 9.30 45.58 -37.21
N ARG A 172 9.68 46.67 -36.53
CA ARG A 172 10.03 47.94 -37.19
C ARG A 172 11.28 47.86 -38.08
N PHE A 173 12.13 46.85 -37.92
CA PHE A 173 13.35 46.68 -38.73
C PHE A 173 13.18 45.75 -39.94
N GLU A 174 12.01 45.15 -40.19
CA GLU A 174 11.77 44.30 -41.38
C GLU A 174 11.63 45.10 -42.68
N LYS A 175 11.39 46.43 -42.61
CA LYS A 175 10.95 47.24 -43.75
C LYS A 175 12.02 48.09 -44.46
N VAL A 176 13.31 47.87 -44.23
CA VAL A 176 14.37 48.76 -44.76
C VAL A 176 15.41 48.05 -45.64
N TRP A 177 15.12 46.83 -46.12
CA TRP A 177 15.99 46.14 -47.09
C TRP A 177 15.39 46.17 -48.49
N ASP A 178 15.32 47.37 -49.10
CA ASP A 178 15.28 47.53 -50.55
C ASP A 178 16.63 48.11 -50.99
N PRO A 179 17.47 47.35 -51.72
CA PRO A 179 18.73 47.86 -52.24
C PRO A 179 18.48 48.70 -53.51
N HIS A 180 18.85 49.97 -53.44
CA HIS A 180 19.08 50.85 -54.60
C HIS A 180 20.52 50.71 -55.12
#